data_AF-A0A521YJW6-F1
#
_entry.id   AF-A0A521YJW6-F1
#
_cell.length_a   1.000
_cell.length_b   1.000
_cell.length_c   1.000
_cell.angle_alpha   90.00
_cell.angle_beta   90.00
_cell.angle_gamma   90.00
#
_symmetry.space_group_name_H-M   'P 1'
#
loop_
_entity.id
_entity.type
_entity.pdbx_description
1 polymer ?
#
loop_
_entity_poly.entity_id
_entity_poly.type
_entity_poly.pdbx_seq_one_letter_code
_entity_poly.pdbx_strand_id
1 'polypeptide(L)'
;MPGEPRRLGARWASVLFGLIVPGVFALLLVLHLRAPFSAFIVSGNSMEPDIHTGDLALVRAQRDGYAVGDAVAYRHRDLGPVLHRIVGETSEGFVLQGDNREGPDAYAVPAKDVLGVLLVRIPAVGKALEGAGGGRALAGLATIGVAASLAGGLTGWRHHRRTGEAKRGLSRAAHDGEGRLLRGEQFAVTPQGVHIAAGMAAAALVALGVVAAVTAFGTAGPAASRENYEHRGSFTYAAQGAPGVYDAPAAQTGDPIFRRLADTIEVGFQYEFWTVAVANVSGQYRMDLRLTQANGWNRTLEIVPTTPFQGVKAEVSGVIDLHTVQSVIDAMEQQTGIGSRAYLLTLIPRIELDGTLAGQELHDRFVPEQRFLLDQQVLQPQPSAGSNDVKFDRVQNGNVAVSRMGERALHVVGLRILFKTVRSAAFLTLGITLPGLLGWMVATTIIRRGDEAALIEAQYRDVLVRGHIDQLPANPTVIGVDSMEDLVRLAEQRDVPVIAEYAGSDEAAPEFVVISPDGVTYYYRPRPGSHRRSEGPR
;
A
#
# COMPACT_ATOMS: atom_id res chain seq x y z
N MET A 1 -57.81 9.79 10.40
CA MET A 1 -56.76 8.73 10.37
C MET A 1 -55.64 9.23 9.48
N PRO A 2 -54.47 9.62 10.02
CA PRO A 2 -53.35 10.08 9.20
C PRO A 2 -52.61 8.86 8.63
N GLY A 3 -52.30 8.91 7.33
CA GLY A 3 -51.47 7.91 6.66
C GLY A 3 -50.00 8.08 7.04
N GLU A 4 -49.37 7.01 7.53
CA GLU A 4 -47.93 6.93 7.69
C GLU A 4 -47.23 7.04 6.32
N PRO A 5 -46.24 7.94 6.15
CA PRO A 5 -45.41 7.94 4.96
C PRO A 5 -44.49 6.71 4.96
N ARG A 6 -44.62 5.95 3.88
CA ARG A 6 -43.91 4.72 3.55
C ARG A 6 -42.41 4.80 3.85
N ARG A 7 -41.93 3.80 4.62
CA ARG A 7 -40.53 3.39 4.87
C ARG A 7 -39.73 3.00 3.61
N LEU A 8 -39.97 3.62 2.46
CA LEU A 8 -39.22 3.36 1.23
C LEU A 8 -37.82 4.00 1.28
N GLY A 9 -37.68 5.19 1.86
CA GLY A 9 -36.41 5.93 1.90
C GLY A 9 -35.28 5.19 2.63
N ALA A 10 -35.59 4.50 3.73
CA ALA A 10 -34.60 3.76 4.52
C ALA A 10 -34.06 2.50 3.81
N ARG A 11 -34.84 1.90 2.89
CA ARG A 11 -34.47 0.68 2.15
C ARG A 11 -33.53 0.97 0.98
N TRP A 12 -33.65 2.14 0.36
CA TRP A 12 -32.73 2.59 -0.69
C TRP A 12 -31.44 3.16 -0.10
N ALA A 13 -31.52 3.86 1.03
CA ALA A 13 -30.36 4.42 1.72
C ALA A 13 -29.36 3.34 2.17
N SER A 14 -29.83 2.19 2.65
CA SER A 14 -28.98 1.07 3.09
C SER A 14 -28.33 0.30 1.93
N VAL A 15 -29.01 0.19 0.78
CA VAL A 15 -28.44 -0.38 -0.46
C VAL A 15 -27.41 0.55 -1.09
N LEU A 16 -27.67 1.86 -1.13
CA LEU A 16 -26.72 2.88 -1.58
C LEU A 16 -25.48 2.93 -0.67
N PHE A 17 -25.67 2.90 0.65
CA PHE A 17 -24.55 2.91 1.61
C PHE A 17 -23.67 1.64 1.48
N GLY A 18 -24.28 0.48 1.22
CA GLY A 18 -23.56 -0.79 1.02
C GLY A 18 -22.78 -0.89 -0.29
N LEU A 19 -23.09 -0.08 -1.31
CA LEU A 19 -22.34 0.00 -2.57
C LEU A 19 -21.28 1.12 -2.57
N ILE A 20 -21.56 2.23 -1.88
CA ILE A 20 -20.67 3.39 -1.82
C ILE A 20 -19.42 3.09 -1.00
N VAL A 21 -19.55 2.44 0.16
CA VAL A 21 -18.39 2.19 1.04
C VAL A 21 -17.33 1.29 0.37
N PRO A 22 -17.68 0.14 -0.26
CA PRO A 22 -16.71 -0.67 -1.01
C PRO A 22 -16.15 0.05 -2.24
N GLY A 23 -16.98 0.83 -2.95
CA GLY A 23 -16.57 1.59 -4.13
C GLY A 23 -15.57 2.70 -3.79
N VAL A 24 -15.80 3.44 -2.70
CA VAL A 24 -14.88 4.47 -2.18
C VAL A 24 -13.59 3.82 -1.66
N PHE A 25 -13.68 2.69 -0.96
CA PHE A 25 -12.50 1.95 -0.51
C PHE A 25 -11.66 1.43 -1.69
N ALA A 26 -12.32 0.88 -2.72
CA ALA A 26 -11.69 0.44 -3.97
C ALA A 26 -11.02 1.61 -4.71
N LEU A 27 -11.68 2.77 -4.79
CA LEU A 27 -11.13 3.98 -5.39
C LEU A 27 -9.90 4.48 -4.62
N LEU A 28 -9.97 4.56 -3.30
CA LEU A 28 -8.86 4.97 -2.45
C LEU A 28 -7.67 4.01 -2.55
N LEU A 29 -7.93 2.70 -2.65
CA LEU A 29 -6.90 1.68 -2.85
C LEU A 29 -6.26 1.78 -4.24
N VAL A 30 -7.04 2.03 -5.29
CA VAL A 30 -6.54 2.28 -6.66
C VAL A 30 -5.70 3.55 -6.73
N LEU A 31 -6.12 4.61 -6.03
CA LEU A 31 -5.33 5.84 -5.91
C LEU A 31 -4.02 5.56 -5.18
N HIS A 32 -4.05 4.88 -4.03
CA HIS A 32 -2.86 4.51 -3.26
C HIS A 32 -1.81 3.70 -4.05
N LEU A 33 -2.24 2.89 -5.03
CA LEU A 33 -1.36 2.04 -5.83
C LEU A 33 -0.78 2.71 -7.09
N ARG A 34 -1.29 3.89 -7.49
CA ARG A 34 -0.87 4.62 -8.70
C ARG A 34 0.12 5.75 -8.45
N ALA A 35 0.25 6.27 -7.24
CA ALA A 35 1.33 7.21 -6.86
C ALA A 35 1.84 6.88 -5.44
N PRO A 36 3.08 7.22 -5.07
CA PRO A 36 3.56 7.07 -3.69
C PRO A 36 2.83 8.10 -2.80
N PHE A 37 1.70 7.70 -2.23
CA PHE A 37 0.99 8.49 -1.23
C PHE A 37 1.47 8.10 0.17
N SER A 38 1.77 9.10 0.99
CA SER A 38 2.00 8.94 2.43
C SER A 38 0.84 9.52 3.20
N ALA A 39 0.42 8.86 4.27
CA ALA A 39 -0.64 9.34 5.14
C ALA A 39 -0.10 9.47 6.57
N PHE A 40 -0.36 10.60 7.21
CA PHE A 40 0.08 10.85 8.58
C PHE A 40 -1.02 11.59 9.35
N ILE A 41 -1.09 11.30 10.65
CA ILE A 41 -1.93 12.06 11.58
C ILE A 41 -1.17 13.33 11.94
N VAL A 42 -1.80 14.47 11.72
CA VAL A 42 -1.22 15.77 12.04
C VAL A 42 -1.16 15.93 13.56
N SER A 43 0.01 16.29 14.07
CA SER A 43 0.24 16.62 15.47
C SER A 43 0.82 18.03 15.57
N GLY A 44 0.29 18.82 16.51
CA GLY A 44 0.68 20.21 16.70
C GLY A 44 -0.25 21.21 16.00
N ASN A 45 0.03 22.50 16.21
CA ASN A 45 -0.81 23.63 15.82
C ASN A 45 -0.17 24.52 14.75
N SER A 46 0.97 24.12 14.17
CA SER A 46 1.77 24.97 13.27
C SER A 46 1.09 25.29 11.94
N MET A 47 0.08 24.50 11.54
CA MET A 47 -0.68 24.66 10.29
C MET A 47 -2.13 25.11 10.54
N GLU A 48 -2.45 25.58 11.75
CA GLU A 48 -3.75 26.19 12.04
C GLU A 48 -3.91 27.56 11.34
N PRO A 49 -5.15 28.01 11.05
CA PRO A 49 -6.44 27.39 11.36
C PRO A 49 -6.90 26.33 10.34
N ASP A 50 -6.18 26.14 9.24
CA ASP A 50 -6.68 25.30 8.14
C ASP A 50 -6.43 23.81 8.38
N ILE A 51 -5.40 23.42 9.12
CA ILE A 51 -5.04 22.03 9.41
C ILE A 51 -4.85 21.86 10.92
N HIS A 52 -5.65 20.99 11.53
CA HIS A 52 -5.70 20.83 12.98
C HIS A 52 -5.04 19.52 13.44
N THR A 53 -4.62 19.50 14.71
CA THR A 53 -4.19 18.26 15.37
C THR A 53 -5.30 17.19 15.29
N GLY A 54 -4.92 15.97 14.88
CA GLY A 54 -5.81 14.82 14.74
C GLY A 54 -6.41 14.64 13.33
N ASP A 55 -6.13 15.54 12.40
CA ASP A 55 -6.48 15.37 10.98
C ASP A 55 -5.61 14.32 10.31
N LEU A 56 -6.15 13.60 9.34
CA LEU A 56 -5.37 12.77 8.43
C LEU A 56 -4.96 13.62 7.23
N ALA A 57 -3.65 13.80 7.05
CA ALA A 57 -3.08 14.44 5.88
C ALA A 57 -2.62 13.38 4.88
N LEU A 58 -3.18 13.43 3.66
CA LEU A 58 -2.77 12.59 2.54
C LEU A 58 -1.85 13.37 1.61
N VAL A 59 -0.62 12.90 1.48
CA VAL A 59 0.45 13.55 0.75
C VAL A 59 0.89 12.70 -0.43
N ARG A 60 1.18 13.33 -1.56
CA ARG A 60 1.64 12.68 -2.79
C ARG A 60 3.01 13.22 -3.21
N ALA A 61 3.97 12.34 -3.45
CA ALA A 61 5.23 12.76 -4.06
C ALA A 61 4.99 13.25 -5.50
N GLN A 62 5.55 14.40 -5.84
CA GLN A 62 5.38 15.05 -7.14
C GLN A 62 6.64 14.85 -8.00
N ARG A 63 6.46 14.54 -9.29
CA ARG A 63 7.58 14.36 -10.24
C ARG A 63 8.02 15.66 -10.91
N ASP A 64 7.09 16.60 -11.06
CA ASP A 64 7.29 17.84 -11.83
C ASP A 64 7.76 19.03 -10.96
N GLY A 65 8.29 18.75 -9.76
CA GLY A 65 8.70 19.76 -8.78
C GLY A 65 7.58 20.24 -7.86
N TYR A 66 7.92 21.16 -6.95
CA TYR A 66 7.01 21.80 -5.99
C TYR A 66 7.03 23.31 -6.20
N ALA A 67 5.94 23.99 -5.90
CA ALA A 67 5.79 25.43 -6.11
C ALA A 67 5.61 26.20 -4.80
N VAL A 68 5.95 27.50 -4.83
CA VAL A 68 5.63 28.42 -3.73
C VAL A 68 4.12 28.45 -3.52
N GLY A 69 3.68 28.26 -2.27
CA GLY A 69 2.29 28.13 -1.86
C GLY A 69 1.86 26.69 -1.56
N ASP A 70 2.61 25.68 -2.00
CA ASP A 70 2.30 24.28 -1.73
C ASP A 70 2.49 23.93 -0.24
N ALA A 71 1.49 23.30 0.37
CA ALA A 71 1.64 22.67 1.68
C ALA A 71 2.32 21.31 1.49
N VAL A 72 3.55 21.16 1.97
CA VAL A 72 4.37 19.97 1.73
C VAL A 72 4.75 19.28 3.04
N ALA A 73 4.84 17.96 2.98
CA ALA A 73 5.46 17.19 4.06
C ALA A 73 6.94 17.00 3.77
N TYR A 74 7.78 17.19 4.77
CA TYR A 74 9.22 17.00 4.65
C TYR A 74 9.78 16.26 5.88
N ARG A 75 10.98 15.69 5.72
CA ARG A 75 11.66 15.00 6.82
C ARG A 75 12.48 15.98 7.64
N HIS A 76 12.03 16.31 8.85
CA HIS A 76 12.81 17.06 9.82
C HIS A 76 13.85 16.13 10.48
N ARG A 77 15.06 16.63 10.77
CA ARG A 77 16.17 15.82 11.29
C ARG A 77 15.83 15.14 12.63
N ASP A 78 15.15 15.87 13.52
CA ASP A 78 14.89 15.41 14.89
C ASP A 78 13.42 15.02 15.18
N LEU A 79 12.46 15.52 14.39
CA LEU A 79 11.03 15.45 14.70
C LEU A 79 10.25 14.49 13.79
N GLY A 80 10.92 13.90 12.79
CA GLY A 80 10.26 13.07 11.79
C GLY A 80 9.50 13.90 10.75
N PRO A 81 8.39 13.40 10.17
CA PRO A 81 7.66 14.10 9.12
C PRO A 81 6.94 15.34 9.67
N VAL A 82 7.21 16.51 9.08
CA VAL A 82 6.59 17.80 9.42
C VAL A 82 5.90 18.36 8.18
N LEU A 83 4.76 19.03 8.37
CA LEU A 83 3.97 19.64 7.29
C LEU A 83 4.06 21.16 7.39
N HIS A 84 4.59 21.83 6.37
CA HIS A 84 4.67 23.31 6.27
C HIS A 84 4.45 23.78 4.83
N ARG A 85 4.18 25.07 4.64
CA ARG A 85 3.97 25.67 3.32
C ARG A 85 5.26 26.23 2.73
N ILE A 86 5.50 26.00 1.45
CA ILE A 86 6.60 26.63 0.73
C ILE A 86 6.30 28.12 0.59
N VAL A 87 7.15 28.97 1.16
CA VAL A 87 7.04 30.44 1.06
C VAL A 87 8.12 31.07 0.20
N GLY A 88 9.15 30.31 -0.17
CA GLY A 88 10.21 30.75 -1.07
C GLY A 88 11.12 29.62 -1.52
N GLU A 89 12.00 29.91 -2.47
CA GLU A 89 12.99 29.00 -3.01
C GLU A 89 14.36 29.68 -3.00
N THR A 90 15.41 28.93 -2.67
CA THR A 90 16.80 29.38 -2.62
C THR A 90 17.70 28.38 -3.34
N SER A 91 18.96 28.74 -3.58
CA SER A 91 19.96 27.81 -4.15
C SER A 91 20.20 26.56 -3.30
N GLU A 92 19.85 26.58 -2.01
CA GLU A 92 20.02 25.46 -1.08
C GLU A 92 18.75 24.60 -0.94
N GLY A 93 17.58 25.10 -1.34
CA GLY A 93 16.30 24.40 -1.25
C GLY A 93 15.10 25.31 -0.98
N PHE A 94 14.00 24.71 -0.51
CA PHE A 94 12.74 25.40 -0.22
C PHE A 94 12.73 26.03 1.18
N VAL A 95 12.26 27.27 1.27
CA VAL A 95 11.99 27.94 2.55
C VAL A 95 10.56 27.59 2.94
N LEU A 96 10.41 26.96 4.11
CA LEU A 96 9.14 26.47 4.62
C LEU A 96 8.66 27.31 5.80
N GLN A 97 7.35 27.46 5.95
CA GLN A 97 6.74 28.15 7.08
C GLN A 97 5.42 27.46 7.45
N GLY A 98 5.19 27.28 8.75
CA GLY A 98 3.86 26.89 9.25
C GLY A 98 2.88 28.04 9.14
N ASP A 99 1.65 27.76 8.70
CA ASP A 99 0.59 28.77 8.50
C ASP A 99 0.26 29.55 9.80
N ASN A 100 0.49 28.94 10.98
CA ASN A 100 0.29 29.55 12.30
C ASN A 100 1.58 30.08 12.95
N ARG A 101 2.64 30.30 12.18
CA ARG A 101 3.94 30.77 12.69
C ARG A 101 4.24 32.17 12.17
N GLU A 102 4.80 33.03 13.03
CA GLU A 102 5.13 34.43 12.69
C GLU A 102 6.29 34.58 11.67
N GLY A 103 7.08 33.54 11.43
CA GLY A 103 8.20 33.58 10.49
C GLY A 103 8.61 32.20 9.96
N PRO A 104 9.47 32.17 8.94
CA PRO A 104 9.91 30.95 8.27
C PRO A 104 10.79 30.07 9.16
N ASP A 105 10.93 28.81 8.76
CA ASP A 105 11.83 27.86 9.40
C ASP A 105 13.30 28.30 9.24
N ALA A 106 14.14 27.88 10.18
CA ALA A 106 15.51 28.37 10.33
C ALA A 106 16.48 27.92 9.22
N TYR A 107 16.07 26.96 8.38
CA TYR A 107 16.92 26.39 7.34
C TYR A 107 16.09 26.03 6.09
N ALA A 108 16.74 26.07 4.93
CA ALA A 108 16.14 25.64 3.67
C ALA A 108 16.12 24.11 3.57
N VAL A 109 15.02 23.55 3.06
CA VAL A 109 14.83 22.10 2.90
C VAL A 109 15.16 21.69 1.47
N PRO A 110 16.19 20.84 1.26
CA PRO A 110 16.51 20.33 -0.08
C PRO A 110 15.33 19.53 -0.66
N ALA A 111 15.12 19.61 -1.98
CA ALA A 111 14.01 18.93 -2.66
C ALA A 111 13.94 17.41 -2.39
N LYS A 112 15.10 16.77 -2.15
CA LYS A 112 15.20 15.34 -1.80
C LYS A 112 14.58 14.98 -0.45
N ASP A 113 14.47 15.94 0.46
CA ASP A 113 13.93 15.74 1.81
C ASP A 113 12.42 16.05 1.89
N VAL A 114 11.83 16.54 0.80
CA VAL A 114 10.39 16.74 0.64
C VAL A 114 9.72 15.41 0.25
N LEU A 115 8.80 14.96 1.09
CA LEU A 115 8.06 13.71 0.95
C LEU A 115 6.90 13.84 -0.06
N GLY A 116 6.33 15.03 -0.21
CA GLY A 116 5.28 15.31 -1.19
C GLY A 116 4.40 16.51 -0.84
N VAL A 117 3.45 16.80 -1.72
CA VAL A 117 2.43 17.85 -1.53
C VAL A 117 1.16 17.29 -0.89
N LEU A 118 0.56 18.05 0.02
CA LEU A 118 -0.75 17.76 0.61
C LEU A 118 -1.83 17.85 -0.47
N LEU A 119 -2.61 16.79 -0.61
CA LEU A 119 -3.73 16.76 -1.54
C LEU A 119 -5.07 16.90 -0.85
N VAL A 120 -5.24 16.14 0.23
CA VAL A 120 -6.51 16.03 0.94
C VAL A 120 -6.22 15.97 2.43
N ARG A 121 -6.95 16.79 3.18
CA ARG A 121 -7.10 16.68 4.63
C ARG A 121 -8.43 16.01 4.93
N ILE A 122 -8.44 15.06 5.86
CA ILE A 122 -9.67 14.44 6.38
C ILE A 122 -9.77 14.75 7.87
N PRO A 123 -10.75 15.57 8.31
CA PRO A 123 -10.86 15.98 9.71
C PRO A 123 -11.13 14.81 10.67
N ALA A 124 -10.56 14.91 11.88
CA ALA A 124 -10.89 14.07 13.05
C ALA A 124 -10.71 12.53 12.91
N VAL A 125 -9.98 12.05 11.90
CA VAL A 125 -9.68 10.61 11.72
C VAL A 125 -8.82 10.06 12.86
N GLY A 126 -7.88 10.85 13.39
CA GLY A 126 -7.04 10.45 14.53
C GLY A 126 -7.87 10.09 15.76
N LYS A 127 -8.93 10.86 16.04
CA LYS A 127 -9.86 10.61 17.16
C LYS A 127 -10.68 9.33 16.97
N ALA A 128 -11.06 9.01 15.73
CA ALA A 128 -11.75 7.75 15.41
C ALA A 128 -10.85 6.52 15.54
N LEU A 129 -9.54 6.67 15.27
CA LEU A 129 -8.54 5.61 15.41
C LEU A 129 -8.07 5.42 16.86
N GLU A 130 -8.03 6.48 17.68
CA GLU A 130 -7.74 6.39 19.12
C GLU A 130 -8.89 5.75 19.91
N GLY A 131 -10.15 6.03 19.56
CA GLY A 131 -11.32 5.38 20.18
C GLY A 131 -11.47 3.89 19.85
N ALA A 132 -10.82 3.42 18.79
CA ALA A 132 -10.81 2.04 18.33
C ALA A 132 -9.40 1.46 18.39
N GLY A 133 -8.88 1.27 19.62
CA GLY A 133 -7.54 0.75 19.93
C GLY A 133 -6.78 0.10 18.77
N GLY A 134 -5.79 0.84 18.25
CA GLY A 134 -4.74 0.49 17.30
C GLY A 134 -4.87 -0.78 16.45
N GLY A 135 -4.83 -0.62 15.12
CA GLY A 135 -4.43 -1.64 14.12
C GLY A 135 -5.30 -2.91 13.97
N ARG A 136 -6.07 -3.29 14.99
CA ARG A 136 -6.87 -4.52 15.03
C ARG A 136 -8.31 -4.29 14.58
N ALA A 137 -8.79 -3.05 14.56
CA ALA A 137 -10.14 -2.70 14.13
C ALA A 137 -10.38 -2.92 12.63
N LEU A 138 -9.40 -2.62 11.76
CA LEU A 138 -9.55 -2.82 10.30
C LEU A 138 -9.50 -4.31 9.90
N ALA A 139 -8.71 -5.13 10.61
CA ALA A 139 -8.71 -6.59 10.43
C ALA A 139 -9.94 -7.28 11.06
N GLY A 140 -10.49 -6.70 12.14
CA GLY A 140 -11.69 -7.18 12.82
C GLY A 140 -12.97 -6.99 11.99
N LEU A 141 -13.12 -5.86 11.29
CA LEU A 141 -14.30 -5.61 10.45
C LEU A 141 -14.38 -6.54 9.23
N ALA A 142 -13.23 -6.91 8.65
CA ALA A 142 -13.18 -7.87 7.54
C ALA A 142 -13.46 -9.32 7.99
N THR A 143 -12.99 -9.71 9.18
CA THR A 143 -13.24 -11.06 9.72
C THR A 143 -14.67 -11.23 10.25
N ILE A 144 -15.28 -10.19 10.83
CA ILE A 144 -16.68 -10.24 11.28
C ILE A 144 -17.65 -10.34 10.08
N GLY A 145 -17.37 -9.66 8.96
CA GLY A 145 -18.18 -9.75 7.74
C GLY A 145 -18.16 -11.15 7.10
N VAL A 146 -17.00 -11.83 7.11
CA VAL A 146 -16.85 -13.20 6.58
C VAL A 146 -17.38 -14.26 7.57
N ALA A 147 -17.18 -14.07 8.88
CA ALA A 147 -17.69 -14.99 9.89
C ALA A 147 -19.23 -14.95 9.99
N ALA A 148 -19.85 -13.77 9.86
CA ALA A 148 -21.31 -13.62 9.84
C ALA A 148 -21.94 -14.28 8.60
N SER A 149 -21.23 -14.31 7.46
CA SER A 149 -21.69 -14.97 6.24
C SER A 149 -21.49 -16.49 6.24
N LEU A 150 -20.51 -17.01 7.00
CA LEU A 150 -20.33 -18.46 7.20
C LEU A 150 -21.23 -19.03 8.32
N ALA A 151 -21.49 -18.27 9.40
CA ALA A 151 -22.33 -18.73 10.51
C ALA A 151 -23.83 -18.76 10.15
N GLY A 152 -24.31 -17.85 9.30
CA GLY A 152 -25.70 -17.84 8.83
C GLY A 152 -26.08 -19.02 7.92
N GLY A 153 -25.11 -19.75 7.39
CA GLY A 153 -25.33 -20.91 6.51
C GLY A 153 -25.48 -22.26 7.23
N LEU A 154 -25.14 -22.36 8.52
CA LEU A 154 -25.03 -23.66 9.22
C LEU A 154 -26.04 -23.89 10.36
N THR A 155 -26.85 -22.91 10.75
CA THR A 155 -27.85 -23.07 11.84
C THR A 155 -29.26 -23.43 11.39
N GLY A 156 -29.48 -23.75 10.11
CA GLY A 156 -30.79 -24.13 9.57
C GLY A 156 -31.07 -25.65 9.53
N TRP A 157 -30.11 -26.50 9.88
CA TRP A 157 -30.20 -27.93 9.61
C TRP A 157 -30.01 -28.79 10.87
N ARG A 158 -31.00 -28.77 11.77
CA ARG A 158 -31.25 -29.84 12.76
C ARG A 158 -32.58 -29.63 13.49
N HIS A 159 -33.70 -29.97 12.84
CA HIS A 159 -34.80 -30.64 13.53
C HIS A 159 -35.84 -31.23 12.57
N HIS A 160 -35.62 -32.47 12.11
CA HIS A 160 -36.75 -33.36 11.84
C HIS A 160 -36.32 -34.82 11.82
N ARG A 161 -36.70 -35.57 12.87
CA ARG A 161 -37.21 -36.95 12.75
C ARG A 161 -37.84 -37.41 14.07
N ARG A 162 -39.16 -37.62 14.00
CA ARG A 162 -39.98 -38.74 14.52
C ARG A 162 -39.95 -38.99 16.05
N THR A 163 -41.02 -39.29 16.77
CA THR A 163 -42.33 -39.94 16.47
C THR A 163 -43.14 -39.96 17.77
N GLY A 164 -44.46 -40.08 17.69
CA GLY A 164 -45.23 -40.84 18.71
C GLY A 164 -46.20 -40.02 19.57
N GLU A 165 -47.47 -40.17 19.22
CA GLU A 165 -48.67 -40.07 20.05
C GLU A 165 -48.49 -40.12 21.59
N ALA A 166 -49.18 -39.24 22.31
CA ALA A 166 -50.15 -39.64 23.35
C ALA A 166 -50.79 -38.42 24.06
N LYS A 167 -52.13 -38.42 24.02
CA LYS A 167 -53.08 -37.99 25.06
C LYS A 167 -53.27 -36.49 25.36
N ARG A 168 -54.44 -36.03 24.88
CA ARG A 168 -55.34 -35.09 25.57
C ARG A 168 -55.64 -35.55 27.01
N GLY A 169 -55.63 -34.62 27.96
CA GLY A 169 -56.12 -34.82 29.33
C GLY A 169 -55.76 -33.68 30.29
N LEU A 170 -56.55 -32.60 30.25
CA LEU A 170 -57.00 -31.76 31.37
C LEU A 170 -56.17 -31.70 32.68
N SER A 171 -55.68 -30.51 33.06
CA SER A 171 -56.24 -29.71 34.18
C SER A 171 -55.31 -28.60 34.70
N ARG A 172 -55.97 -27.47 35.01
CA ARG A 172 -55.62 -26.33 35.87
C ARG A 172 -54.56 -26.51 36.97
N ALA A 173 -53.84 -25.40 37.21
CA ALA A 173 -53.37 -24.78 38.48
C ALA A 173 -51.88 -24.41 38.36
N ALA A 174 -51.53 -23.13 38.16
CA ALA A 174 -51.29 -22.13 39.20
C ALA A 174 -50.12 -22.49 40.14
N HIS A 175 -48.94 -21.92 39.89
CA HIS A 175 -48.20 -21.10 40.87
C HIS A 175 -46.91 -20.51 40.26
N ASP A 176 -46.83 -19.18 40.37
CA ASP A 176 -45.70 -18.32 40.75
C ASP A 176 -44.26 -18.79 40.51
N GLY A 177 -43.48 -17.89 39.89
CA GLY A 177 -42.03 -17.98 39.90
C GLY A 177 -41.37 -17.00 38.91
N GLU A 178 -40.82 -15.93 39.46
CA GLU A 178 -40.12 -14.84 38.79
C GLU A 178 -39.11 -15.26 37.71
N GLY A 179 -39.05 -14.48 36.64
CA GLY A 179 -38.07 -14.66 35.57
C GLY A 179 -38.16 -13.58 34.50
N ARG A 180 -37.94 -12.33 34.88
CA ARG A 180 -37.79 -11.19 33.95
C ARG A 180 -36.47 -11.35 33.19
N LEU A 181 -36.47 -12.16 32.14
CA LEU A 181 -35.37 -12.27 31.18
C LEU A 181 -35.66 -11.41 29.96
N LEU A 182 -34.64 -10.62 29.62
CA LEU A 182 -34.52 -9.75 28.47
C LEU A 182 -35.02 -10.46 27.21
N ARG A 183 -36.13 -9.95 26.66
CA ARG A 183 -36.64 -10.31 25.34
C ARG A 183 -35.60 -9.85 24.30
N GLY A 184 -34.63 -10.71 24.02
CA GLY A 184 -33.75 -10.53 22.87
C GLY A 184 -34.63 -10.46 21.63
N GLU A 185 -34.63 -9.32 20.96
CA GLU A 185 -35.17 -9.19 19.61
C GLU A 185 -34.34 -10.11 18.70
N GLN A 186 -34.80 -11.36 18.58
CA GLN A 186 -34.34 -12.25 17.54
C GLN A 186 -34.80 -11.61 16.22
N PHE A 187 -33.86 -10.95 15.53
CA PHE A 187 -34.07 -10.46 14.18
C PHE A 187 -34.51 -11.65 13.31
N ALA A 188 -35.81 -11.74 13.06
CA ALA A 188 -36.36 -12.69 12.11
C ALA A 188 -35.82 -12.33 10.72
N VAL A 189 -34.81 -13.07 10.28
CA VAL A 189 -34.25 -12.94 8.94
C VAL A 189 -35.32 -13.42 7.97
N THR A 190 -36.07 -12.47 7.41
CA THR A 190 -37.04 -12.78 6.35
C THR A 190 -36.30 -13.40 5.16
N PRO A 191 -36.91 -14.34 4.40
CA PRO A 191 -36.27 -14.96 3.23
C PRO A 191 -35.76 -13.92 2.21
N GLN A 192 -36.43 -12.77 2.13
CA GLN A 192 -36.02 -11.62 1.31
C GLN A 192 -34.71 -10.96 1.80
N GLY A 193 -34.45 -10.92 3.11
CA GLY A 193 -33.22 -10.38 3.70
C GLY A 193 -31.98 -11.21 3.35
N VAL A 194 -32.12 -12.54 3.26
CA VAL A 194 -31.04 -13.46 2.85
C VAL A 194 -30.62 -13.19 1.41
N HIS A 195 -31.58 -12.94 0.51
CA HIS A 195 -31.32 -12.65 -0.89
C HIS A 195 -30.55 -11.32 -1.09
N ILE A 196 -30.90 -10.28 -0.32
CA ILE A 196 -30.20 -8.99 -0.37
C ILE A 196 -28.77 -9.14 0.17
N ALA A 197 -28.60 -9.83 1.31
CA ALA A 197 -27.29 -10.07 1.89
C ALA A 197 -26.38 -10.89 0.95
N ALA A 198 -26.92 -11.92 0.30
CA ALA A 198 -26.19 -12.71 -0.69
C ALA A 198 -25.78 -11.90 -1.92
N GLY A 199 -26.68 -11.05 -2.44
CA GLY A 199 -26.38 -10.15 -3.55
C GLY A 199 -25.30 -9.12 -3.21
N MET A 200 -25.33 -8.55 -2.01
CA MET A 200 -24.32 -7.61 -1.53
C MET A 200 -22.95 -8.29 -1.34
N ALA A 201 -22.93 -9.50 -0.78
CA ALA A 201 -21.69 -10.27 -0.64
C ALA A 201 -21.06 -10.61 -2.00
N ALA A 202 -21.88 -10.99 -2.98
CA ALA A 202 -21.41 -11.28 -4.32
C ALA A 202 -20.89 -10.01 -5.05
N ALA A 203 -21.58 -8.88 -4.92
CA ALA A 203 -21.12 -7.61 -5.46
C ALA A 203 -19.79 -7.15 -4.84
N ALA A 204 -19.63 -7.34 -3.52
CA ALA A 204 -18.38 -7.04 -2.82
C ALA A 204 -17.21 -7.91 -3.33
N LEU A 205 -17.45 -9.20 -3.57
CA LEU A 205 -16.43 -10.11 -4.12
C LEU A 205 -16.05 -9.76 -5.56
N VAL A 206 -17.02 -9.38 -6.40
CA VAL A 206 -16.75 -8.91 -7.77
C VAL A 206 -15.95 -7.61 -7.74
N ALA A 207 -16.32 -6.65 -6.89
CA ALA A 207 -15.56 -5.42 -6.72
C ALA A 207 -14.11 -5.70 -6.26
N LEU A 208 -13.92 -6.60 -5.29
CA LEU A 208 -12.60 -7.02 -4.83
C LEU A 208 -11.79 -7.68 -5.95
N GLY A 209 -12.41 -8.54 -6.76
CA GLY A 209 -11.81 -9.20 -7.92
C GLY A 209 -11.42 -8.23 -9.03
N VAL A 210 -12.25 -7.24 -9.32
CA VAL A 210 -11.96 -6.18 -10.31
C VAL A 210 -10.81 -5.30 -9.83
N VAL A 211 -10.77 -4.92 -8.55
CA VAL A 211 -9.64 -4.16 -7.97
C VAL A 211 -8.35 -4.99 -8.04
N ALA A 212 -8.39 -6.28 -7.68
CA ALA A 212 -7.26 -7.17 -7.80
C ALA A 212 -6.78 -7.34 -9.26
N ALA A 213 -7.71 -7.41 -10.22
CA ALA A 213 -7.38 -7.48 -11.64
C ALA A 213 -6.74 -6.17 -12.13
N VAL A 214 -7.38 -5.02 -11.89
CA VAL A 214 -6.88 -3.69 -12.31
C VAL A 214 -5.49 -3.40 -11.72
N THR A 215 -5.24 -3.82 -10.48
CA THR A 215 -3.93 -3.66 -9.83
C THR A 215 -2.88 -4.65 -10.35
N ALA A 216 -3.28 -5.86 -10.73
CA ALA A 216 -2.41 -6.85 -11.37
C ALA A 216 -2.07 -6.52 -12.84
N PHE A 217 -2.92 -5.74 -13.53
CA PHE A 217 -2.69 -5.24 -14.89
C PHE A 217 -1.98 -3.90 -14.95
N GLY A 218 -1.72 -3.24 -13.81
CA GLY A 218 -0.83 -2.09 -13.74
C GLY A 218 0.57 -2.51 -14.20
N THR A 219 0.96 -2.09 -15.41
CA THR A 219 2.23 -2.39 -16.06
C THR A 219 3.40 -2.22 -15.09
N ALA A 220 4.37 -3.15 -15.14
CA ALA A 220 5.62 -3.08 -14.39
C ALA A 220 6.16 -1.64 -14.45
N GLY A 221 6.14 -0.96 -13.31
CA GLY A 221 6.72 0.36 -13.18
C GLY A 221 8.22 0.24 -12.93
N PRO A 222 9.03 1.27 -13.26
CA PRO A 222 10.43 1.28 -12.88
C PRO A 222 10.54 1.09 -11.37
N ALA A 223 11.22 0.03 -10.96
CA ALA A 223 11.61 -0.18 -9.58
C ALA A 223 12.98 0.48 -9.42
N ALA A 224 13.09 1.40 -8.48
CA ALA A 224 14.37 2.00 -8.15
C ALA A 224 15.25 0.92 -7.50
N SER A 225 16.23 0.41 -8.24
CA SER A 225 17.34 -0.36 -7.71
C SER A 225 18.54 0.56 -7.54
N ARG A 226 19.49 0.20 -6.67
CA ARG A 226 20.76 0.90 -6.55
C ARG A 226 21.87 0.01 -7.07
N GLU A 227 22.71 0.56 -7.93
CA GLU A 227 23.96 -0.07 -8.32
C GLU A 227 25.06 0.53 -7.46
N ASN A 228 25.78 -0.34 -6.74
CA ASN A 228 26.89 0.06 -5.89
C ASN A 228 28.18 0.02 -6.70
N TYR A 229 29.10 0.91 -6.38
CA TYR A 229 30.44 0.95 -6.92
C TYR A 229 31.43 1.37 -5.82
N GLU A 230 32.71 1.13 -6.06
CA GLU A 230 33.79 1.48 -5.16
C GLU A 230 34.92 2.17 -5.90
N HIS A 231 35.40 3.29 -5.37
CA HIS A 231 36.71 3.81 -5.71
C HIS A 231 37.75 3.12 -4.84
N ARG A 232 38.77 2.54 -5.46
CA ARG A 232 39.91 1.94 -4.76
C ARG A 232 41.17 2.64 -5.22
N GLY A 233 42.08 2.86 -4.29
CA GLY A 233 43.42 3.23 -4.68
C GLY A 233 44.47 2.93 -3.63
N SER A 234 45.71 2.84 -4.10
CA SER A 234 46.86 2.47 -3.29
C SER A 234 47.98 3.47 -3.51
N PHE A 235 48.49 4.02 -2.41
CA PHE A 235 49.66 4.89 -2.41
C PHE A 235 50.94 4.07 -2.48
N THR A 236 51.86 4.51 -3.33
CA THR A 236 53.22 3.99 -3.36
C THR A 236 54.21 5.14 -3.24
N TYR A 237 55.37 4.86 -2.65
CA TYR A 237 56.50 5.77 -2.72
C TYR A 237 57.82 5.00 -2.69
N ALA A 238 58.84 5.62 -3.26
CA ALA A 238 60.21 5.15 -3.21
C ALA A 238 61.17 6.34 -3.11
N ALA A 239 62.29 6.13 -2.42
CA ALA A 239 63.34 7.13 -2.31
C ALA A 239 64.71 6.44 -2.26
N GLN A 240 65.76 7.18 -2.62
CA GLN A 240 67.12 6.64 -2.59
C GLN A 240 67.49 6.15 -1.18
N GLY A 241 68.03 4.94 -1.11
CA GLY A 241 68.49 4.30 0.11
C GLY A 241 70.00 4.13 0.15
N ALA A 242 70.52 3.73 1.30
CA ALA A 242 71.90 3.32 1.46
C ALA A 242 71.96 1.88 2.01
N PRO A 243 72.85 1.02 1.50
CA PRO A 243 73.10 -0.29 2.09
C PRO A 243 73.45 -0.16 3.57
N GLY A 244 72.78 -0.94 4.43
CA GLY A 244 72.95 -0.92 5.88
C GLY A 244 72.00 0.01 6.64
N VAL A 245 71.22 0.85 5.93
CA VAL A 245 70.10 1.61 6.53
C VAL A 245 68.77 0.93 6.23
N TYR A 246 68.59 0.42 5.01
CA TYR A 246 67.43 -0.37 4.61
C TYR A 246 67.88 -1.76 4.17
N ASP A 247 66.97 -2.74 4.26
CA ASP A 247 67.17 -4.10 3.74
C ASP A 247 67.18 -4.13 2.19
N ALA A 248 66.61 -3.10 1.56
CA ALA A 248 66.58 -2.88 0.12
C ALA A 248 67.50 -1.71 -0.29
N PRO A 249 67.94 -1.63 -1.56
CA PRO A 249 68.77 -0.51 -2.04
C PRO A 249 68.05 0.85 -2.06
N ALA A 250 66.75 0.87 -1.84
CA ALA A 250 65.89 2.05 -1.81
C ALA A 250 64.88 1.92 -0.65
N ALA A 251 64.50 3.06 -0.07
CA ALA A 251 63.34 3.12 0.82
C ALA A 251 62.08 2.84 0.02
N GLN A 252 61.16 2.03 0.56
CA GLN A 252 59.91 1.68 -0.10
C GLN A 252 58.69 2.09 0.73
N THR A 253 57.51 1.91 0.14
CA THR A 253 56.23 2.20 0.78
C THR A 253 56.13 1.53 2.16
N GLY A 254 55.96 2.34 3.21
CA GLY A 254 55.98 1.91 4.61
C GLY A 254 57.23 2.37 5.37
N ASP A 255 58.36 2.53 4.69
CA ASP A 255 59.62 2.91 5.32
C ASP A 255 59.67 4.42 5.62
N PRO A 256 60.34 4.84 6.70
CA PRO A 256 60.70 6.25 6.88
C PRO A 256 61.71 6.68 5.81
N ILE A 257 61.65 7.92 5.35
CA ILE A 257 62.61 8.46 4.39
C ILE A 257 63.59 9.38 5.12
N PHE A 258 64.87 9.00 5.14
CA PHE A 258 65.95 9.81 5.71
C PHE A 258 66.41 10.88 4.72
N ARG A 259 66.19 12.15 5.08
CA ARG A 259 66.44 13.33 4.23
C ARG A 259 67.90 13.59 3.89
N ARG A 260 68.84 12.92 4.58
CA ARG A 260 70.28 12.97 4.26
C ARG A 260 70.66 12.02 3.12
N LEU A 261 69.81 11.02 2.85
CA LEU A 261 70.07 9.98 1.86
C LEU A 261 69.27 10.20 0.56
N ALA A 262 68.14 10.91 0.65
CA ALA A 262 67.28 11.18 -0.48
C ALA A 262 66.92 12.66 -0.55
N ASP A 263 67.15 13.25 -1.71
CA ASP A 263 66.72 14.61 -2.05
C ASP A 263 65.37 14.61 -2.79
N THR A 264 65.04 13.50 -3.46
CA THR A 264 63.80 13.31 -4.22
C THR A 264 63.05 12.07 -3.78
N ILE A 265 61.72 12.11 -3.88
CA ILE A 265 60.84 10.98 -3.58
C ILE A 265 59.95 10.73 -4.79
N GLU A 266 60.01 9.53 -5.33
CA GLU A 266 59.06 9.06 -6.32
C GLU A 266 57.77 8.66 -5.60
N VAL A 267 56.64 9.23 -6.02
CA VAL A 267 55.33 8.94 -5.45
C VAL A 267 54.40 8.44 -6.53
N GLY A 268 53.58 7.46 -6.16
CA GLY A 268 52.59 6.86 -7.04
C GLY A 268 51.24 6.74 -6.36
N PHE A 269 50.20 6.73 -7.18
CA PHE A 269 48.85 6.39 -6.78
C PHE A 269 48.19 5.55 -7.86
N GLN A 270 47.93 4.29 -7.54
CA GLN A 270 47.20 3.37 -8.41
C GLN A 270 45.71 3.50 -8.09
N TYR A 271 44.91 3.82 -9.10
CA TYR A 271 43.47 4.01 -8.97
C TYR A 271 42.71 2.94 -9.77
N GLU A 272 41.66 2.39 -9.17
CA GLU A 272 40.72 1.48 -9.81
C GLU A 272 39.27 1.81 -9.39
N PHE A 273 38.39 1.96 -10.38
CA PHE A 273 36.95 2.04 -10.21
C PHE A 273 36.35 0.64 -10.32
N TRP A 274 35.82 0.12 -9.21
CA TRP A 274 35.29 -1.24 -9.13
C TRP A 274 33.76 -1.24 -9.13
N THR A 275 33.16 -2.05 -10.01
CA THR A 275 31.71 -2.24 -10.08
C THR A 275 31.37 -3.56 -10.77
N VAL A 276 30.19 -4.12 -10.45
CA VAL A 276 29.62 -5.29 -11.13
C VAL A 276 28.76 -4.91 -12.33
N ALA A 277 28.33 -3.65 -12.42
CA ALA A 277 27.49 -3.16 -13.51
C ALA A 277 28.35 -2.67 -14.68
N VAL A 278 27.76 -2.61 -15.89
CA VAL A 278 28.43 -2.03 -17.06
C VAL A 278 28.67 -0.54 -16.79
N ALA A 279 29.93 -0.13 -16.86
CA ALA A 279 30.37 1.24 -16.67
C ALA A 279 31.14 1.73 -17.90
N ASN A 280 30.82 2.94 -18.35
CA ASN A 280 31.61 3.67 -19.33
C ASN A 280 32.00 5.00 -18.69
N VAL A 281 33.22 5.04 -18.16
CA VAL A 281 33.72 6.15 -17.34
C VAL A 281 35.05 6.65 -17.91
N SER A 282 35.25 7.95 -17.74
CA SER A 282 36.49 8.66 -18.01
C SER A 282 36.67 9.68 -16.91
N GLY A 283 37.83 10.29 -16.83
CA GLY A 283 38.04 11.26 -15.78
C GLY A 283 39.32 12.05 -15.96
N GLN A 284 39.61 12.83 -14.93
CA GLN A 284 40.84 13.59 -14.84
C GLN A 284 41.44 13.32 -13.47
N TYR A 285 42.76 13.23 -13.41
CA TYR A 285 43.48 13.17 -12.15
C TYR A 285 44.46 14.32 -12.02
N ARG A 286 44.73 14.73 -10.80
CA ARG A 286 45.86 15.59 -10.41
C ARG A 286 46.41 15.11 -9.08
N MET A 287 47.64 15.48 -8.76
CA MET A 287 48.23 15.14 -7.46
C MET A 287 48.82 16.38 -6.82
N ASP A 288 48.32 16.69 -5.64
CA ASP A 288 48.77 17.83 -4.85
C ASP A 288 49.56 17.36 -3.62
N LEU A 289 50.47 18.19 -3.17
CA LEU A 289 51.21 18.05 -1.92
C LEU A 289 50.86 19.22 -1.01
N ARG A 290 50.19 18.95 0.10
CA ARG A 290 49.80 19.98 1.08
C ARG A 290 50.69 19.93 2.30
N LEU A 291 51.41 21.02 2.54
CA LEU A 291 52.15 21.30 3.77
C LEU A 291 51.23 21.98 4.77
N THR A 292 51.24 21.51 6.02
CA THR A 292 50.42 22.07 7.10
C THR A 292 51.25 22.19 8.38
N GLN A 293 50.99 23.23 9.16
CA GLN A 293 51.60 23.45 10.49
C GLN A 293 50.51 23.52 11.56
N ALA A 294 50.86 23.22 12.81
CA ALA A 294 49.93 23.19 13.95
C ALA A 294 49.24 24.53 14.25
N ASN A 295 49.84 25.66 13.83
CA ASN A 295 49.25 27.01 13.96
C ASN A 295 48.15 27.30 12.92
N GLY A 296 47.80 26.33 12.06
CA GLY A 296 46.79 26.47 11.01
C GLY A 296 47.34 26.92 9.65
N TRP A 297 48.63 27.23 9.54
CA TRP A 297 49.24 27.54 8.24
C TRP A 297 49.20 26.33 7.32
N ASN A 298 48.87 26.56 6.05
CA ASN A 298 48.96 25.56 5.00
C ASN A 298 49.44 26.15 3.67
N ARG A 299 50.11 25.31 2.88
CA ARG A 299 50.48 25.58 1.48
C ARG A 299 50.30 24.33 0.65
N THR A 300 49.87 24.51 -0.59
CA THR A 300 49.66 23.41 -1.54
C THR A 300 50.60 23.60 -2.71
N LEU A 301 51.33 22.54 -3.05
CA LEU A 301 52.20 22.43 -4.21
C LEU A 301 51.57 21.44 -5.18
N GLU A 302 51.54 21.79 -6.46
CA GLU A 302 51.10 20.88 -7.51
C GLU A 302 52.26 19.97 -7.91
N ILE A 303 52.08 18.65 -7.79
CA ILE A 303 53.10 17.64 -8.14
C ILE A 303 52.82 17.05 -9.52
N VAL A 304 51.55 16.75 -9.79
CA VAL A 304 51.10 16.25 -11.10
C VAL A 304 49.95 17.15 -11.56
N PRO A 305 50.07 17.79 -12.75
CA PRO A 305 49.01 18.65 -13.29
C PRO A 305 47.78 17.82 -13.70
N THR A 306 46.65 18.51 -13.90
CA THR A 306 45.41 17.87 -14.35
C THR A 306 45.62 17.12 -15.66
N THR A 307 45.45 15.80 -15.61
CA THR A 307 45.69 14.89 -16.74
C THR A 307 44.46 14.01 -16.95
N PRO A 308 43.93 13.93 -18.18
CA PRO A 308 42.78 13.08 -18.48
C PRO A 308 43.17 11.60 -18.54
N PHE A 309 42.23 10.71 -18.19
CA PHE A 309 42.34 9.26 -18.37
C PHE A 309 41.01 8.68 -18.87
N GLN A 310 41.09 7.48 -19.45
CA GLN A 310 39.93 6.74 -19.95
C GLN A 310 39.84 5.37 -19.30
N GLY A 311 38.61 4.93 -19.02
CA GLY A 311 38.33 3.63 -18.42
C GLY A 311 38.37 3.66 -16.90
N VAL A 312 38.45 2.47 -16.32
CA VAL A 312 38.28 2.23 -14.88
C VAL A 312 39.59 2.26 -14.09
N LYS A 313 40.74 2.45 -14.73
CA LYS A 313 42.05 2.48 -14.08
C LYS A 313 42.82 3.73 -14.45
N ALA A 314 43.56 4.27 -13.48
CA ALA A 314 44.53 5.32 -13.71
C ALA A 314 45.76 5.06 -12.85
N GLU A 315 46.93 5.39 -13.38
CA GLU A 315 48.18 5.41 -12.64
C GLU A 315 48.68 6.84 -12.61
N VAL A 316 48.87 7.36 -11.40
CA VAL A 316 49.34 8.73 -11.17
C VAL A 316 50.73 8.64 -10.57
N SER A 317 51.73 9.18 -11.26
CA SER A 317 53.12 9.14 -10.81
C SER A 317 53.72 10.55 -10.83
N GLY A 318 54.47 10.88 -9.79
CA GLY A 318 55.10 12.19 -9.64
C GLY A 318 56.39 12.10 -8.84
N VAL A 319 57.14 13.20 -8.83
CA VAL A 319 58.38 13.31 -8.06
C VAL A 319 58.25 14.52 -7.13
N ILE A 320 58.52 14.28 -5.85
CA ILE A 320 58.61 15.34 -4.84
C ILE A 320 60.08 15.69 -4.67
N ASP A 321 60.44 16.93 -4.96
CA ASP A 321 61.75 17.51 -4.62
C ASP A 321 61.71 18.11 -3.21
N LEU A 322 62.51 17.54 -2.30
CA LEU A 322 62.57 17.98 -0.91
C LEU A 322 63.24 19.33 -0.73
N HIS A 323 64.08 19.78 -1.68
CA HIS A 323 64.65 21.13 -1.66
C HIS A 323 63.58 22.17 -1.93
N THR A 324 62.70 21.92 -2.91
CA THR A 324 61.55 22.77 -3.20
C THR A 324 60.63 22.86 -1.98
N VAL A 325 60.32 21.73 -1.33
CA VAL A 325 59.53 21.69 -0.09
C VAL A 325 60.19 22.52 1.03
N GLN A 326 61.51 22.37 1.22
CA GLN A 326 62.25 23.12 2.24
C GLN A 326 62.25 24.62 1.94
N SER A 327 62.40 25.04 0.67
CA SER A 327 62.38 26.46 0.30
C SER A 327 61.06 27.16 0.65
N VAL A 328 59.94 26.45 0.57
CA VAL A 328 58.61 26.98 0.92
C VAL A 328 58.47 27.15 2.42
N ILE A 329 59.02 26.21 3.20
CA ILE A 329 59.10 26.30 4.66
C ILE A 329 60.00 27.48 5.04
N ASP A 330 61.23 27.54 4.52
CA ASP A 330 62.21 28.58 4.84
C ASP A 330 61.67 29.98 4.54
N ALA A 331 61.00 30.16 3.40
CA ALA A 331 60.39 31.44 3.04
C ALA A 331 59.30 31.86 4.04
N MET A 332 58.50 30.92 4.54
CA MET A 332 57.50 31.18 5.56
C MET A 332 58.13 31.52 6.91
N GLU A 333 59.13 30.76 7.35
CA GLU A 333 59.80 30.98 8.63
C GLU A 333 60.56 32.32 8.63
N GLN A 334 61.20 32.69 7.52
CA GLN A 334 61.89 33.97 7.37
C GLN A 334 60.93 35.17 7.40
N GLN A 335 59.74 35.04 6.79
CA GLN A 335 58.75 36.13 6.74
C GLN A 335 57.97 36.28 8.04
N THR A 336 57.70 35.18 8.74
CA THR A 336 56.87 35.19 9.96
C THR A 336 57.69 35.24 11.24
N GLY A 337 58.96 34.85 11.18
CA GLY A 337 59.80 34.61 12.36
C GLY A 337 59.38 33.38 13.18
N ILE A 338 58.41 32.60 12.72
CA ILE A 338 57.86 31.44 13.43
C ILE A 338 58.34 30.16 12.74
N GLY A 339 59.29 29.48 13.38
CA GLY A 339 59.74 28.16 12.96
C GLY A 339 58.95 27.01 13.59
N SER A 340 58.95 25.84 12.95
CA SER A 340 58.42 24.60 13.52
C SER A 340 59.46 23.49 13.48
N ARG A 341 59.44 22.62 14.50
CA ARG A 341 60.27 21.40 14.50
C ARG A 341 59.76 20.35 13.52
N ALA A 342 58.46 20.38 13.21
CA ALA A 342 57.83 19.44 12.32
C ALA A 342 56.68 20.08 11.53
N TYR A 343 56.48 19.58 10.32
CA TYR A 343 55.41 19.93 9.40
C TYR A 343 54.66 18.65 9.01
N LEU A 344 53.37 18.77 8.70
CA LEU A 344 52.60 17.67 8.14
C LEU A 344 52.55 17.83 6.61
N LEU A 345 53.13 16.88 5.90
CA LEU A 345 53.12 16.79 4.47
C LEU A 345 52.04 15.77 4.05
N THR A 346 51.05 16.21 3.29
CA THR A 346 49.90 15.37 2.88
C THR A 346 49.88 15.24 1.37
N LEU A 347 50.00 14.02 0.87
CA LEU A 347 49.83 13.69 -0.54
C LEU A 347 48.35 13.46 -0.84
N ILE A 348 47.82 14.19 -1.84
CA ILE A 348 46.39 14.25 -2.15
C ILE A 348 46.19 14.06 -3.66
N PRO A 349 46.07 12.82 -4.15
CA PRO A 349 45.54 12.56 -5.48
C PRO A 349 44.06 12.95 -5.50
N ARG A 350 43.66 13.68 -6.55
CA ARG A 350 42.25 14.01 -6.82
C ARG A 350 41.87 13.33 -8.11
N ILE A 351 40.87 12.48 -8.04
CA ILE A 351 40.29 11.81 -9.19
C ILE A 351 38.87 12.34 -9.34
N GLU A 352 38.60 12.99 -10.46
CA GLU A 352 37.26 13.39 -10.88
C GLU A 352 36.82 12.39 -11.96
N LEU A 353 35.68 11.73 -11.73
CA LEU A 353 35.16 10.68 -12.58
C LEU A 353 33.81 11.10 -13.16
N ASP A 354 33.71 11.01 -14.47
CA ASP A 354 32.52 11.32 -15.25
C ASP A 354 32.17 10.17 -16.19
N GLY A 355 30.88 9.89 -16.35
CA GLY A 355 30.41 8.94 -17.35
C GLY A 355 29.06 8.35 -17.02
N THR A 356 28.93 7.05 -17.27
CA THR A 356 27.68 6.34 -17.04
C THR A 356 27.89 5.01 -16.33
N LEU A 357 27.00 4.69 -15.39
CA LEU A 357 26.92 3.42 -14.68
C LEU A 357 25.53 2.83 -14.88
N ALA A 358 25.44 1.63 -15.46
CA ALA A 358 24.18 1.00 -15.85
C ALA A 358 23.23 1.93 -16.65
N GLY A 359 23.82 2.77 -17.52
CA GLY A 359 23.10 3.73 -18.35
C GLY A 359 22.59 4.99 -17.62
N GLN A 360 22.90 5.15 -16.34
CA GLN A 360 22.63 6.37 -15.58
C GLN A 360 23.89 7.23 -15.51
N GLU A 361 23.72 8.55 -15.54
CA GLU A 361 24.81 9.50 -15.39
C GLU A 361 25.49 9.35 -14.02
N LEU A 362 26.81 9.35 -14.02
CA LEU A 362 27.66 9.26 -12.84
C LEU A 362 28.68 10.40 -12.87
N HIS A 363 28.63 11.23 -11.84
CA HIS A 363 29.67 12.18 -11.49
C HIS A 363 30.07 11.91 -10.04
N ASP A 364 31.33 11.57 -9.81
CA ASP A 364 31.86 11.36 -8.46
C ASP A 364 33.32 11.79 -8.37
N ARG A 365 33.78 11.99 -7.14
CA ARG A 365 35.15 12.40 -6.83
C ARG A 365 35.75 11.50 -5.77
N PHE A 366 37.01 11.14 -5.96
CA PHE A 366 37.81 10.39 -5.00
C PHE A 366 39.06 11.18 -4.63
N VAL A 367 39.13 11.61 -3.37
CA VAL A 367 40.19 12.50 -2.86
C VAL A 367 40.79 11.92 -1.58
N PRO A 368 41.51 10.78 -1.67
CA PRO A 368 42.17 10.23 -0.51
C PRO A 368 43.39 11.05 -0.07
N GLU A 369 43.75 10.93 1.21
CA GLU A 369 44.92 11.58 1.78
C GLU A 369 45.92 10.54 2.31
N GLN A 370 47.20 10.73 2.03
CA GLN A 370 48.30 10.06 2.73
C GLN A 370 49.16 11.10 3.43
N ARG A 371 49.33 10.95 4.75
CA ARG A 371 50.01 11.92 5.60
C ARG A 371 51.41 11.44 5.94
N PHE A 372 52.32 12.39 6.07
CA PHE A 372 53.69 12.19 6.50
C PHE A 372 54.07 13.29 7.48
N LEU A 373 54.73 12.91 8.57
CA LEU A 373 55.37 13.84 9.47
C LEU A 373 56.75 14.16 8.90
N LEU A 374 56.96 15.42 8.55
CA LEU A 374 58.23 15.94 8.07
C LEU A 374 58.93 16.67 9.22
N ASP A 375 60.03 16.11 9.70
CA ASP A 375 60.96 16.81 10.61
C ASP A 375 62.27 17.16 9.88
N GLN A 376 63.28 17.62 10.62
CA GLN A 376 64.57 18.03 10.05
C GLN A 376 65.37 16.88 9.41
N GLN A 377 65.13 15.64 9.80
CA GLN A 377 65.95 14.48 9.45
C GLN A 377 65.18 13.39 8.70
N VAL A 378 63.89 13.25 8.99
CA VAL A 378 63.05 12.13 8.56
C VAL A 378 61.72 12.65 8.05
N LEU A 379 61.24 11.99 6.99
CA LEU A 379 59.85 12.03 6.56
C LEU A 379 59.22 10.67 6.89
N GLN A 380 58.31 10.65 7.87
CA GLN A 380 57.73 9.42 8.38
C GLN A 380 56.24 9.31 8.00
N PRO A 381 55.77 8.20 7.41
CA PRO A 381 54.35 8.02 7.12
C PRO A 381 53.52 8.02 8.41
N GLN A 382 52.35 8.64 8.35
CA GLN A 382 51.43 8.79 9.47
C GLN A 382 50.11 8.08 9.18
N PRO A 383 49.42 7.58 10.21
CA PRO A 383 48.11 6.97 10.02
C PRO A 383 47.09 8.03 9.58
N SER A 384 46.02 7.56 8.94
CA SER A 384 44.87 8.41 8.67
C SER A 384 44.20 8.86 9.96
N ALA A 385 43.53 10.01 9.95
CA ALA A 385 42.81 10.51 11.13
C ALA A 385 41.84 9.44 11.67
N GLY A 386 41.99 9.08 12.95
CA GLY A 386 41.15 8.07 13.61
C GLY A 386 41.60 6.62 13.41
N SER A 387 42.73 6.37 12.74
CA SER A 387 43.37 5.06 12.65
C SER A 387 44.65 5.04 13.49
N ASN A 388 44.98 3.89 14.07
CA ASN A 388 46.29 3.64 14.68
C ASN A 388 47.28 3.03 13.68
N ASP A 389 46.77 2.36 12.64
CA ASP A 389 47.58 1.72 11.61
C ASP A 389 47.81 2.66 10.43
N VAL A 390 49.06 2.66 9.94
CA VAL A 390 49.42 3.27 8.66
C VAL A 390 48.96 2.33 7.55
N LYS A 391 47.95 2.77 6.80
CA LYS A 391 47.46 2.06 5.61
C LYS A 391 47.73 2.92 4.39
N PHE A 392 48.08 2.27 3.28
CA PHE A 392 48.29 2.93 1.99
C PHE A 392 47.15 2.69 1.01
N ASP A 393 46.26 1.74 1.30
CA ASP A 393 45.04 1.51 0.54
C ASP A 393 43.90 2.41 1.02
N ARG A 394 43.05 2.82 0.08
CA ARG A 394 41.90 3.69 0.29
C ARG A 394 40.71 3.18 -0.49
N VAL A 395 39.55 3.17 0.16
CA VAL A 395 38.29 2.75 -0.44
C VAL A 395 37.22 3.79 -0.13
N GLN A 396 36.45 4.18 -1.15
CA GLN A 396 35.26 5.00 -1.02
C GLN A 396 34.09 4.32 -1.74
N ASN A 397 33.01 4.07 -1.00
CA ASN A 397 31.81 3.42 -1.54
C ASN A 397 30.85 4.48 -2.08
N GLY A 398 30.23 4.19 -3.22
CA GLY A 398 29.20 5.01 -3.83
C GLY A 398 28.04 4.17 -4.37
N ASN A 399 26.95 4.84 -4.75
CA ASN A 399 25.82 4.18 -5.39
C ASN A 399 25.08 5.13 -6.34
N VAL A 400 24.59 4.56 -7.45
CA VAL A 400 23.72 5.26 -8.41
C VAL A 400 22.34 4.62 -8.38
N ALA A 401 21.29 5.46 -8.36
CA ALA A 401 19.92 4.99 -8.49
C ALA A 401 19.64 4.63 -9.95
N VAL A 402 19.27 3.38 -10.20
CA VAL A 402 19.00 2.85 -11.53
C VAL A 402 17.55 2.39 -11.60
N SER A 403 16.85 2.82 -12.65
CA SER A 403 15.50 2.36 -12.95
C SER A 403 15.57 1.04 -13.70
N ARG A 404 15.52 -0.09 -13.00
CA ARG A 404 15.30 -1.40 -13.64
C ARG A 404 13.79 -1.64 -13.75
N MET A 405 13.34 -2.23 -14.85
CA MET A 405 12.01 -2.85 -14.91
C MET A 405 12.02 -4.07 -13.99
N GLY A 406 11.78 -3.85 -12.70
CA GLY A 406 11.66 -4.89 -11.69
C GLY A 406 10.20 -5.30 -11.53
N GLU A 407 9.98 -6.58 -11.28
CA GLU A 407 8.66 -7.06 -10.87
C GLU A 407 8.24 -6.34 -9.59
N ARG A 408 7.13 -5.59 -9.65
CA ARG A 408 6.51 -5.03 -8.45
C ARG A 408 6.20 -6.19 -7.51
N ALA A 409 6.55 -6.05 -6.24
CA ALA A 409 6.17 -6.96 -5.17
C ALA A 409 5.37 -6.16 -4.13
N LEU A 410 4.26 -6.72 -3.69
CA LEU A 410 3.47 -6.13 -2.61
C LEU A 410 4.11 -6.57 -1.29
N HIS A 411 4.57 -5.62 -0.49
CA HIS A 411 5.01 -5.89 0.87
C HIS A 411 3.82 -5.72 1.80
N VAL A 412 3.26 -6.83 2.25
CA VAL A 412 2.18 -6.85 3.25
C VAL A 412 2.69 -7.61 4.45
N VAL A 413 2.88 -6.91 5.57
CA VAL A 413 3.25 -7.48 6.88
C VAL A 413 4.35 -8.55 6.77
N GLY A 414 5.53 -8.16 6.31
CA GLY A 414 6.70 -9.05 6.23
C GLY A 414 6.69 -10.09 5.11
N LEU A 415 5.57 -10.28 4.38
CA LEU A 415 5.50 -11.16 3.22
C LEU A 415 5.66 -10.37 1.91
N ARG A 416 6.58 -10.85 1.06
CA ARG A 416 6.80 -10.36 -0.30
C ARG A 416 5.92 -11.15 -1.26
N ILE A 417 4.78 -10.58 -1.65
CA ILE A 417 3.83 -11.25 -2.56
C ILE A 417 4.10 -10.78 -3.98
N LEU A 418 4.48 -11.73 -4.85
CA LEU A 418 4.65 -11.49 -6.28
C LEU A 418 3.28 -11.28 -6.94
N PHE A 419 3.14 -10.24 -7.76
CA PHE A 419 1.87 -9.88 -8.42
C PHE A 419 1.34 -10.99 -9.36
N LYS A 420 2.21 -11.89 -9.83
CA LYS A 420 1.81 -13.06 -10.63
C LYS A 420 0.80 -13.97 -9.89
N THR A 421 0.99 -14.16 -8.59
CA THR A 421 0.10 -15.00 -7.75
C THR A 421 -1.24 -14.31 -7.47
N VAL A 422 -1.22 -12.98 -7.31
CA VAL A 422 -2.43 -12.17 -7.16
C VAL A 422 -3.28 -12.21 -8.43
N ARG A 423 -2.62 -12.18 -9.61
CA ARG A 423 -3.28 -12.24 -10.91
C ARG A 423 -4.05 -13.56 -11.11
N SER A 424 -3.44 -14.71 -10.81
CA SER A 424 -4.11 -16.01 -10.92
C SER A 424 -5.29 -16.15 -9.95
N ALA A 425 -5.15 -15.63 -8.73
CA ALA A 425 -6.22 -15.66 -7.73
C ALA A 425 -7.41 -14.76 -8.14
N ALA A 426 -7.16 -13.60 -8.74
CA ALA A 426 -8.19 -12.70 -9.25
C ALA A 426 -9.03 -13.34 -10.37
N PHE A 427 -8.39 -14.07 -11.29
CA PHE A 427 -9.13 -14.79 -12.35
C PHE A 427 -9.97 -15.94 -11.82
N LEU A 428 -9.45 -16.70 -10.86
CA LEU A 428 -10.21 -17.80 -10.25
C LEU A 428 -11.43 -17.28 -9.48
N THR A 429 -11.26 -16.19 -8.72
CA THR A 429 -12.38 -15.59 -7.97
C THR A 429 -13.45 -15.00 -8.89
N LEU A 430 -13.07 -14.28 -9.96
CA LEU A 430 -14.02 -13.76 -10.94
C LEU A 430 -14.74 -14.90 -11.69
N GLY A 431 -13.99 -15.95 -12.06
CA GLY A 431 -14.51 -17.13 -12.76
C GLY A 431 -15.49 -17.97 -11.94
N ILE A 432 -15.42 -17.93 -10.61
CA ILE A 432 -16.36 -18.65 -9.72
C ILE A 432 -17.59 -17.78 -9.38
N THR A 433 -17.39 -16.48 -9.16
CA THR A 433 -18.44 -15.57 -8.68
C THR A 433 -19.46 -15.21 -9.76
N LEU A 434 -19.04 -14.98 -11.01
CA LEU A 434 -19.93 -14.64 -12.12
C LEU A 434 -20.94 -15.77 -12.44
N PRO A 435 -20.53 -17.04 -12.59
CA PRO A 435 -21.47 -18.14 -12.80
C PRO A 435 -22.39 -18.39 -11.61
N GLY A 436 -21.88 -18.21 -10.38
CA GLY A 436 -22.70 -18.35 -9.17
C GLY A 436 -23.83 -17.32 -9.10
N LEU A 437 -23.53 -16.05 -9.42
CA LEU A 437 -24.53 -14.98 -9.54
C LEU A 437 -25.55 -15.25 -10.65
N LEU A 438 -25.08 -15.72 -11.80
CA LEU A 438 -25.95 -16.05 -12.93
C LEU A 438 -26.88 -17.23 -12.59
N GLY A 439 -26.35 -18.30 -12.00
CA GLY A 439 -27.12 -19.46 -11.55
C GLY A 439 -28.16 -19.09 -10.50
N TRP A 440 -27.83 -18.20 -9.56
CA TRP A 440 -28.75 -17.69 -8.57
C TRP A 440 -29.86 -16.80 -9.17
N MET A 441 -29.53 -15.94 -10.14
CA MET A 441 -30.52 -15.13 -10.87
C MET A 441 -31.47 -16.01 -11.70
N VAL A 442 -30.96 -17.08 -12.32
CA VAL A 442 -31.78 -18.05 -13.05
C VAL A 442 -32.66 -18.85 -12.09
N ALA A 443 -32.14 -19.34 -10.97
CA ALA A 443 -32.93 -20.07 -9.97
C ALA A 443 -34.07 -19.21 -9.40
N THR A 444 -33.82 -17.95 -9.08
CA THR A 444 -34.85 -17.04 -8.54
C THR A 444 -35.91 -16.66 -9.57
N THR A 445 -35.56 -16.59 -10.86
CA THR A 445 -36.54 -16.36 -11.94
C THR A 445 -37.36 -17.60 -12.27
N ILE A 446 -36.77 -18.80 -12.19
CA ILE A 446 -37.50 -20.08 -12.33
C ILE A 446 -38.44 -20.28 -11.15
N ILE A 447 -38.00 -20.05 -9.90
CA ILE A 447 -38.84 -20.19 -8.71
C ILE A 447 -39.99 -19.17 -8.72
N ARG A 448 -39.77 -17.95 -9.24
CA ARG A 448 -40.84 -16.95 -9.43
C ARG A 448 -41.76 -17.22 -10.63
N ARG A 449 -41.37 -18.12 -11.53
CA ARG A 449 -42.17 -18.57 -12.68
C ARG A 449 -42.88 -19.91 -12.44
N GLY A 450 -42.68 -20.55 -11.27
CA GLY A 450 -43.36 -21.78 -10.91
C GLY A 450 -44.85 -21.55 -10.65
N ASP A 451 -45.69 -22.47 -11.13
CA ASP A 451 -47.15 -22.42 -11.09
C ASP A 451 -47.69 -21.94 -9.74
N GLU A 452 -48.39 -20.80 -9.76
CA GLU A 452 -49.07 -20.23 -8.60
C GLU A 452 -49.99 -21.26 -7.90
N ALA A 453 -50.60 -22.14 -8.68
CA ALA A 453 -51.40 -23.26 -8.19
C ALA A 453 -50.60 -24.26 -7.32
N ALA A 454 -49.36 -24.59 -7.71
CA ALA A 454 -48.52 -25.53 -6.96
C ALA A 454 -48.07 -24.96 -5.61
N LEU A 455 -47.85 -23.64 -5.55
CA LEU A 455 -47.55 -22.94 -4.29
C LEU A 455 -48.77 -22.90 -3.36
N ILE A 456 -49.97 -22.69 -3.92
CA ILE A 456 -51.23 -22.68 -3.16
C ILE A 456 -51.52 -24.08 -2.57
N GLU A 457 -51.39 -25.15 -3.35
CA GLU A 457 -51.56 -26.51 -2.86
C GLU A 457 -50.56 -26.88 -1.75
N ALA A 458 -49.31 -26.44 -1.86
CA ALA A 458 -48.29 -26.68 -0.85
C ALA A 458 -48.55 -25.92 0.45
N GLN A 459 -49.03 -24.68 0.36
CA GLN A 459 -49.24 -23.78 1.51
C GLN A 459 -50.55 -24.08 2.26
N TYR A 460 -51.63 -24.42 1.56
CA TYR A 460 -52.97 -24.60 2.13
C TYR A 460 -53.44 -26.05 2.15
N ARG A 461 -52.50 -27.01 2.08
CA ARG A 461 -52.75 -28.46 1.99
C ARG A 461 -53.77 -28.98 3.01
N ASP A 462 -53.78 -28.39 4.21
CA ASP A 462 -54.59 -28.86 5.34
C ASP A 462 -56.06 -28.37 5.29
N VAL A 463 -56.36 -27.38 4.44
CA VAL A 463 -57.71 -26.77 4.29
C VAL A 463 -58.34 -27.11 2.94
N LEU A 464 -57.54 -27.64 2.01
CA LEU A 464 -57.95 -27.99 0.65
C LEU A 464 -58.54 -29.41 0.60
N VAL A 465 -59.74 -29.51 0.00
CA VAL A 465 -60.36 -30.79 -0.34
C VAL A 465 -60.38 -30.92 -1.86
N ARG A 466 -59.83 -32.03 -2.38
CA ARG A 466 -59.91 -32.33 -3.81
C ARG A 466 -61.29 -32.91 -4.11
N GLY A 467 -62.02 -32.29 -5.04
CA GLY A 467 -63.37 -32.70 -5.38
C GLY A 467 -63.83 -32.15 -6.74
N HIS A 468 -64.88 -32.73 -7.29
CA HIS A 468 -65.54 -32.25 -8.51
C HIS A 468 -66.98 -31.84 -8.19
N ILE A 469 -67.47 -30.77 -8.82
CA ILE A 469 -68.82 -30.28 -8.60
C ILE A 469 -69.72 -30.81 -9.73
N ASP A 470 -70.43 -31.90 -9.47
CA ASP A 470 -71.27 -32.57 -10.48
C ASP A 470 -72.51 -31.75 -10.87
N GLN A 471 -73.08 -30.97 -9.94
CA GLN A 471 -74.25 -30.12 -10.17
C GLN A 471 -74.15 -28.80 -9.37
N LEU A 472 -74.14 -27.67 -10.09
CA LEU A 472 -74.32 -26.35 -9.49
C LEU A 472 -75.82 -26.07 -9.26
N PRO A 473 -76.19 -25.37 -8.17
CA PRO A 473 -77.58 -24.98 -7.92
C PRO A 473 -78.12 -24.10 -9.05
N ALA A 474 -79.42 -24.15 -9.34
CA ALA A 474 -80.06 -23.63 -10.56
C ALA A 474 -80.02 -22.09 -10.78
N ASN A 475 -79.31 -21.32 -9.93
CA ASN A 475 -78.98 -19.90 -10.15
C ASN A 475 -77.93 -19.47 -9.10
N PRO A 476 -76.63 -19.79 -9.28
CA PRO A 476 -75.62 -19.46 -8.30
C PRO A 476 -75.23 -17.98 -8.41
N THR A 477 -75.21 -17.26 -7.29
CA THR A 477 -74.49 -15.98 -7.25
C THR A 477 -73.01 -16.30 -7.16
N VAL A 478 -72.25 -15.96 -8.20
CA VAL A 478 -70.82 -16.27 -8.28
C VAL A 478 -70.00 -15.01 -8.05
N ILE A 479 -69.07 -15.04 -7.08
CA ILE A 479 -68.20 -13.92 -6.73
C ILE A 479 -66.74 -14.33 -6.91
N GLY A 480 -66.01 -13.60 -7.77
CA GLY A 480 -64.56 -13.77 -7.91
C GLY A 480 -63.83 -13.07 -6.77
N VAL A 481 -62.87 -13.77 -6.16
CA VAL A 481 -62.03 -13.22 -5.08
C VAL A 481 -60.66 -12.86 -5.65
N ASP A 482 -60.09 -11.72 -5.24
CA ASP A 482 -58.82 -11.21 -5.78
C ASP A 482 -57.58 -11.92 -5.21
N SER A 483 -57.71 -12.65 -4.10
CA SER A 483 -56.61 -13.38 -3.46
C SER A 483 -57.04 -14.72 -2.86
N MET A 484 -56.15 -15.71 -2.88
CA MET A 484 -56.36 -17.00 -2.21
C MET A 484 -56.50 -16.85 -0.68
N GLU A 485 -55.80 -15.90 -0.07
CA GLU A 485 -55.88 -15.66 1.38
C GLU A 485 -57.29 -15.21 1.79
N ASP A 486 -57.92 -14.35 0.98
CA ASP A 486 -59.30 -13.93 1.22
C ASP A 486 -60.29 -15.08 1.03
N LEU A 487 -60.05 -15.97 0.06
CA LEU A 487 -60.88 -17.16 -0.14
C LEU A 487 -60.80 -18.12 1.06
N VAL A 488 -59.59 -18.34 1.61
CA VAL A 488 -59.40 -19.17 2.81
C VAL A 488 -60.04 -18.54 4.04
N ARG A 489 -59.93 -17.21 4.23
CA ARG A 489 -60.61 -16.51 5.33
C ARG A 489 -62.14 -16.65 5.23
N LEU A 490 -62.70 -16.59 4.03
CA LEU A 490 -64.14 -16.78 3.80
C LEU A 490 -64.59 -18.22 4.12
N ALA A 491 -63.73 -19.20 3.82
CA ALA A 491 -63.96 -20.61 4.12
C ALA A 491 -63.92 -20.88 5.63
N GLU A 492 -62.88 -20.39 6.32
CA GLU A 492 -62.73 -20.51 7.78
C GLU A 492 -63.86 -19.80 8.54
N GLN A 493 -64.26 -18.60 8.11
CA GLN A 493 -65.34 -17.85 8.77
C GLN A 493 -66.70 -18.57 8.67
N ARG A 494 -66.89 -19.38 7.63
CA ARG A 494 -68.14 -20.11 7.35
C ARG A 494 -68.07 -21.59 7.71
N ASP A 495 -66.94 -22.05 8.25
CA ASP A 495 -66.67 -23.45 8.59
C ASP A 495 -66.94 -24.42 7.42
N VAL A 496 -66.57 -24.00 6.21
CA VAL A 496 -66.69 -24.80 4.98
C VAL A 496 -65.32 -25.06 4.35
N PRO A 497 -65.10 -26.20 3.68
CA PRO A 497 -63.82 -26.50 3.04
C PRO A 497 -63.61 -25.69 1.76
N VAL A 498 -62.34 -25.46 1.41
CA VAL A 498 -61.96 -24.95 0.08
C VAL A 498 -61.81 -26.14 -0.85
N ILE A 499 -62.59 -26.18 -1.93
CA ILE A 499 -62.57 -27.25 -2.93
C ILE A 499 -61.59 -26.87 -4.04
N ALA A 500 -60.64 -27.75 -4.34
CA ALA A 500 -59.80 -27.64 -5.53
C ALA A 500 -60.44 -28.47 -6.65
N GLU A 501 -60.96 -27.77 -7.66
CA GLU A 501 -61.60 -28.37 -8.84
C GLU A 501 -60.63 -28.42 -10.03
N TYR A 502 -60.47 -29.60 -10.62
CA TYR A 502 -59.64 -29.81 -11.82
C TYR A 502 -60.55 -29.95 -13.04
N ALA A 503 -60.40 -29.07 -14.01
CA ALA A 503 -61.22 -29.04 -15.21
C ALA A 503 -60.82 -30.15 -16.20
N GLY A 504 -61.23 -31.40 -15.97
CA GLY A 504 -61.32 -32.49 -16.95
C GLY A 504 -60.04 -32.96 -17.68
N SER A 505 -58.94 -32.24 -17.60
CA SER A 505 -57.60 -32.64 -18.07
C SER A 505 -56.59 -32.40 -16.95
N ASP A 506 -55.70 -33.37 -16.74
CA ASP A 506 -54.62 -33.32 -15.71
C ASP A 506 -53.64 -32.14 -15.91
N GLU A 507 -53.76 -31.37 -16.99
CA GLU A 507 -52.92 -30.21 -17.33
C GLU A 507 -53.58 -28.84 -17.11
N ALA A 508 -54.86 -28.78 -16.73
CA ALA A 508 -55.53 -27.51 -16.42
C ALA A 508 -55.25 -27.06 -14.98
N ALA A 509 -54.87 -25.79 -14.79
CA ALA A 509 -54.65 -25.23 -13.46
C ALA A 509 -55.94 -25.35 -12.61
N PRO A 510 -55.87 -25.85 -11.36
CA PRO A 510 -57.04 -26.02 -10.52
C PRO A 510 -57.69 -24.68 -10.19
N GLU A 511 -59.02 -24.67 -10.22
CA GLU A 511 -59.82 -23.56 -9.69
C GLU A 511 -60.13 -23.85 -8.23
N PHE A 512 -59.96 -22.84 -7.37
CA PHE A 512 -60.25 -22.96 -5.95
C PHE A 512 -61.62 -22.36 -5.67
N VAL A 513 -62.52 -23.14 -5.08
CA VAL A 513 -63.93 -22.80 -4.93
C VAL A 513 -64.38 -22.99 -3.49
N VAL A 514 -65.19 -22.05 -2.99
CA VAL A 514 -65.88 -22.16 -1.71
C VAL A 514 -67.38 -22.02 -1.97
N ILE A 515 -68.14 -23.05 -1.60
CA ILE A 515 -69.60 -23.04 -1.72
C ILE A 515 -70.17 -22.71 -0.35
N SER A 516 -70.79 -21.54 -0.24
CA SER A 516 -71.40 -21.10 1.02
C SER A 516 -72.81 -21.70 1.17
N PRO A 517 -73.27 -22.02 2.40
CA PRO A 517 -74.59 -22.62 2.64
C PRO A 517 -75.78 -21.75 2.21
N ASP A 518 -75.55 -20.45 2.02
CA ASP A 518 -76.50 -19.44 1.55
C ASP A 518 -76.66 -19.42 0.01
N GLY A 519 -75.97 -20.32 -0.71
CA GLY A 519 -76.08 -20.48 -2.16
C GLY A 519 -75.16 -19.55 -2.97
N VAL A 520 -74.20 -18.88 -2.33
CA VAL A 520 -73.16 -18.06 -2.99
C VAL A 520 -71.89 -18.88 -3.20
N THR A 521 -71.35 -18.86 -4.42
CA THR A 521 -70.10 -19.54 -4.78
C THR A 521 -68.98 -18.52 -4.94
N TYR A 522 -67.91 -18.66 -4.16
CA TYR A 522 -66.70 -17.85 -4.29
C TYR A 522 -65.63 -18.64 -5.04
N TYR A 523 -64.95 -18.02 -6.00
CA TYR A 523 -63.87 -18.69 -6.73
C TYR A 523 -62.61 -17.83 -6.84
N TYR A 524 -61.47 -18.51 -6.81
CA TYR A 524 -60.15 -17.96 -7.10
C TYR A 524 -59.52 -18.77 -8.24
N ARG A 525 -59.19 -18.08 -9.34
CA ARG A 525 -58.45 -18.67 -10.46
C ARG A 525 -56.99 -18.21 -10.39
N PRO A 526 -56.02 -19.12 -10.16
CA PRO A 526 -54.60 -18.77 -10.22
C PRO A 526 -54.25 -18.20 -11.59
N ARG A 527 -53.30 -17.27 -11.66
CA ARG A 527 -52.86 -16.77 -12.96
C ARG A 527 -52.19 -17.92 -13.71
N PRO A 528 -52.57 -18.19 -14.97
CA PRO A 528 -51.98 -19.30 -15.71
C PRO A 528 -50.47 -19.12 -15.78
N GLY A 529 -49.73 -20.10 -15.27
CA GLY A 529 -48.31 -20.23 -15.54
C GLY A 529 -48.12 -20.26 -17.05
N SER A 530 -47.18 -19.50 -17.58
CA SER A 530 -46.88 -19.49 -19.01
C SER A 530 -46.21 -20.81 -19.41
N HIS A 531 -46.95 -21.91 -19.40
CA HIS A 531 -46.55 -23.12 -20.11
C HIS A 531 -46.80 -22.90 -21.60
N ARG A 532 -45.74 -23.10 -22.39
CA ARG A 532 -45.74 -22.98 -23.85
C ARG A 532 -46.93 -23.73 -24.46
N ARG A 533 -47.90 -22.99 -25.01
CA ARG A 533 -48.63 -23.46 -26.19
C ARG A 533 -47.66 -23.45 -27.37
N SER A 534 -47.17 -24.62 -27.77
CA SER A 534 -46.80 -24.84 -29.17
C SER A 534 -47.99 -25.48 -29.88
N GLU A 535 -49.04 -24.70 -30.09
CA GLU A 535 -49.98 -24.95 -31.18
C GLU A 535 -49.39 -24.26 -32.41
N GLY A 536 -48.74 -25.04 -33.28
CA GLY A 536 -48.42 -24.59 -34.63
C GLY A 536 -49.69 -24.69 -35.49
N PRO A 537 -49.98 -23.71 -36.36
CA PRO A 537 -51.08 -23.83 -37.30
C PRO A 537 -50.64 -24.70 -38.48
N ARG A 538 -51.24 -25.89 -38.63
CA ARG A 538 -51.81 -26.43 -39.88
C ARG A 538 -52.36 -27.83 -39.69
#